data_AF-A0A0E4FTS6-F1
#
_entry.id   AF-A0A0E4FTS6-F1
#
_cell.length_a   1.000
_cell.length_b   1.000
_cell.length_c   1.000
_cell.angle_alpha   90.00
_cell.angle_beta   90.00
_cell.angle_gamma   90.00
#
_symmetry.space_group_name_H-M   'P 1'
#
loop_
_entity.id
_entity.type
_entity.pdbx_description
1 polymer ?
#
loop_
_entity_poly.entity_id
_entity_poly.type
_entity_poly.pdbx_seq_one_letter_code
_entity_poly.pdbx_strand_id
1 'polypeptide(L)'
;MAKAAATQTNDLDPEIVQEVLGKIDGYHADLASERGSSMARCRNIRESINACFKDAKARGIPTKELRSLVKIRINEAKNREIYEELEQDQQHILSMLATAEGVKDLPLWRAAAMSAVHGNVSATAH
;
A
#
# COMPACT_ATOMS: atom_id res chain seq x y z
N MET A 1 31.16 -44.84 -33.64
CA MET A 1 31.38 -44.77 -32.18
C MET A 1 30.10 -44.22 -31.55
N ALA A 2 29.19 -45.10 -31.13
CA ALA A 2 27.90 -44.70 -30.57
C ALA A 2 28.11 -44.17 -29.15
N LYS A 3 27.66 -42.94 -28.88
CA LYS A 3 27.64 -42.33 -27.56
C LYS A 3 26.63 -43.10 -26.71
N ALA A 4 27.12 -43.75 -25.65
CA ALA A 4 26.29 -44.49 -24.72
C ALA A 4 25.22 -43.56 -24.14
N ALA A 5 23.95 -43.94 -24.30
CA ALA A 5 22.84 -43.28 -23.68
C ALA A 5 23.00 -43.43 -22.15
N ALA A 6 23.07 -42.28 -21.47
CA ALA A 6 23.01 -42.26 -20.01
C ALA A 6 21.72 -42.97 -19.58
N THR A 7 21.86 -44.04 -18.82
CA THR A 7 20.78 -44.74 -18.17
C THR A 7 20.01 -43.74 -17.32
N GLN A 8 18.83 -43.30 -17.76
CA GLN A 8 17.90 -42.54 -16.93
C GLN A 8 17.34 -43.51 -15.89
N THR A 9 18.09 -43.72 -14.81
CA THR A 9 17.54 -44.27 -13.57
C THR A 9 16.67 -43.18 -12.95
N ASN A 10 15.37 -43.43 -12.79
CA ASN A 10 14.42 -42.53 -12.11
C ASN A 10 14.67 -42.42 -10.60
N ASP A 11 15.89 -42.74 -10.14
CA ASP A 11 16.25 -42.75 -8.74
C ASP A 11 16.88 -41.41 -8.39
N LEU A 12 16.28 -40.72 -7.42
CA LEU A 12 16.78 -39.47 -6.86
C LEU A 12 17.90 -39.79 -5.87
N ASP A 13 19.02 -39.10 -6.00
CA ASP A 13 20.12 -39.21 -5.03
C ASP A 13 19.65 -38.74 -3.64
N PRO A 14 19.59 -39.63 -2.64
CA PRO A 14 19.06 -39.31 -1.32
C PRO A 14 19.86 -38.22 -0.60
N GLU A 15 21.16 -38.10 -0.86
CA GLU A 15 21.99 -37.07 -0.23
C GLU A 15 21.64 -35.68 -0.77
N ILE A 16 21.45 -35.57 -2.09
CA ILE A 16 21.03 -34.33 -2.74
C ILE A 16 19.61 -33.94 -2.29
N VAL A 17 18.70 -34.92 -2.18
CA VAL A 17 17.34 -34.67 -1.70
C VAL A 17 17.36 -34.15 -0.26
N GLN A 18 18.15 -34.75 0.63
CA GLN A 18 18.25 -34.30 2.02
C GLN A 18 18.90 -32.92 2.16
N GLU A 19 19.94 -32.63 1.36
CA GLU A 19 20.56 -31.31 1.32
C GLU A 19 19.56 -30.23 0.89
N VAL A 20 18.79 -30.50 -0.17
CA VAL A 20 17.77 -29.56 -0.68
C VAL A 20 16.66 -29.34 0.35
N LEU A 21 16.18 -30.41 1.00
CA LEU A 21 15.18 -30.30 2.06
C LEU A 21 15.69 -29.48 3.25
N GLY A 22 16.93 -29.71 3.69
CA GLY A 22 17.54 -28.93 4.77
C GLY A 22 17.65 -27.43 4.46
N LYS A 23 17.95 -27.08 3.20
CA LYS A 23 17.94 -25.67 2.75
C LYS A 23 16.53 -25.07 2.78
N ILE A 24 15.53 -25.82 2.33
CA ILE A 24 14.12 -25.39 2.32
C ILE A 24 13.61 -25.17 3.74
N ASP A 25 13.92 -26.08 4.66
CA ASP A 25 13.56 -25.96 6.07
C ASP A 25 14.23 -24.74 6.71
N GLY A 26 15.49 -24.47 6.37
CA GLY A 26 16.21 -23.25 6.75
C GLY A 26 15.50 -21.98 6.28
N TYR A 27 15.13 -21.90 5.00
CA TYR A 27 14.37 -20.76 4.48
C TYR A 27 12.99 -20.59 5.14
N HIS A 28 12.32 -21.69 5.50
CA HIS A 28 11.08 -21.61 6.27
C HIS A 28 11.30 -21.06 7.69
N ALA A 29 12.40 -21.42 8.35
CA ALA A 29 12.79 -20.88 9.64
C ALA A 29 13.11 -19.38 9.55
N ASP A 30 13.84 -18.96 8.52
CA ASP A 30 14.15 -17.56 8.25
C ASP A 30 12.87 -16.75 7.99
N LEU A 31 11.95 -17.27 7.17
CA LEU A 31 10.64 -16.65 6.94
C LEU A 31 9.83 -16.50 8.24
N ALA A 32 9.88 -17.50 9.12
CA ALA A 32 9.20 -17.42 10.42
C ALA A 32 9.84 -16.36 11.32
N SER A 33 11.17 -16.28 11.35
CA SER A 33 11.93 -15.29 12.11
C SER A 33 11.64 -13.86 11.63
N GLU A 34 11.69 -13.61 10.32
CA GLU A 34 11.41 -12.30 9.73
C GLU A 34 9.95 -11.86 9.95
N ARG A 35 9.01 -12.80 9.89
CA ARG A 35 7.61 -12.53 10.29
C ARG A 35 7.54 -12.09 11.75
N GLY A 36 8.27 -12.77 12.65
CA GLY A 36 8.37 -12.39 14.06
C GLY A 36 8.94 -10.97 14.27
N SER A 37 10.07 -10.69 13.61
CA SER A 37 10.75 -9.38 13.64
C SER A 37 9.85 -8.26 13.11
N SER A 38 9.20 -8.48 11.98
CA SER A 38 8.24 -7.54 11.37
C SER A 38 7.05 -7.26 12.31
N MET A 39 6.50 -8.29 12.96
CA MET A 39 5.40 -8.13 13.92
C MET A 39 5.83 -7.37 15.17
N ALA A 40 7.01 -7.63 15.70
CA ALA A 40 7.58 -6.88 16.83
C ALA A 40 7.75 -5.40 16.47
N ARG A 41 8.29 -5.10 15.28
CA ARG A 41 8.42 -3.74 14.77
C ARG A 41 7.06 -3.05 14.63
N CYS A 42 6.08 -3.73 14.04
CA CYS A 42 4.71 -3.22 13.93
C CYS A 42 4.08 -2.91 15.30
N ARG A 43 4.32 -3.76 16.30
CA ARG A 43 3.85 -3.54 17.67
C ARG A 43 4.46 -2.28 18.27
N ASN A 44 5.78 -2.11 18.19
CA ASN A 44 6.49 -0.94 18.71
C ASN A 44 5.97 0.36 18.07
N ILE A 45 5.75 0.36 16.75
CA ILE A 45 5.20 1.53 16.04
C ILE A 45 3.79 1.86 16.54
N ARG A 46 2.93 0.86 16.74
CA ARG A 46 1.57 1.06 17.28
C ARG A 46 1.61 1.63 18.70
N GLU A 47 2.56 1.19 19.52
CA GLU A 47 2.77 1.73 20.86
C GLU A 47 3.18 3.21 20.81
N SER A 48 4.13 3.57 19.93
CA SER A 48 4.52 4.97 19.71
C SER A 48 3.35 5.85 19.24
N ILE A 49 2.54 5.37 18.30
CA ILE A 49 1.32 6.08 17.86
C ILE A 49 0.36 6.30 19.03
N ASN A 50 0.17 5.27 19.87
CA ASN A 50 -0.68 5.40 21.06
C ASN A 50 -0.10 6.36 22.10
N ALA A 51 1.22 6.43 22.24
CA ALA A 51 1.88 7.43 23.09
C ALA A 51 1.57 8.86 22.61
N CYS A 52 1.60 9.11 21.30
CA CYS A 52 1.20 10.41 20.72
C CYS A 52 -0.25 10.78 21.07
N PHE A 53 -1.19 9.83 21.02
CA PHE A 53 -2.58 10.09 21.42
C PHE A 53 -2.72 10.37 22.93
N LYS A 54 -1.91 9.72 23.77
CA LYS A 54 -1.89 9.99 25.22
C LYS A 54 -1.35 11.39 25.51
N ASP A 55 -0.29 11.81 24.84
CA ASP A 55 0.27 13.15 24.94
C ASP A 55 -0.73 14.21 24.45
N ALA A 56 -1.38 13.97 23.30
CA ALA A 56 -2.45 14.84 22.81
C ALA A 56 -3.58 15.00 23.84
N LYS A 57 -3.99 13.90 24.50
CA LYS A 57 -4.98 13.94 25.58
C LYS A 57 -4.51 14.79 26.76
N ALA A 58 -3.25 14.63 27.18
CA ALA A 58 -2.65 15.40 28.28
C ALA A 58 -2.62 16.90 27.98
N ARG A 59 -2.54 17.27 26.69
CA ARG A 59 -2.61 18.65 26.19
C ARG A 59 -4.05 19.14 25.94
N GLY A 60 -5.06 18.39 26.36
CA GLY A 60 -6.47 18.76 26.22
C GLY A 60 -7.08 18.52 24.83
N ILE A 61 -6.37 17.82 23.93
CA ILE A 61 -6.89 17.51 22.59
C ILE A 61 -7.82 16.30 22.67
N PRO A 62 -9.05 16.38 22.14
CA PRO A 62 -10.00 15.29 22.23
C PRO A 62 -9.59 14.14 21.29
N THR A 63 -9.22 13.00 21.89
CA THR A 63 -8.55 11.90 21.16
C THR A 63 -9.45 11.17 20.17
N LYS A 64 -10.77 11.21 20.35
CA LYS A 64 -11.71 10.51 19.47
C LYS A 64 -11.76 11.19 18.10
N GLU A 65 -11.93 12.50 18.10
CA GLU A 65 -11.96 13.36 16.93
C GLU A 65 -10.58 13.39 16.25
N LEU A 66 -9.50 13.45 17.04
CA LEU A 66 -8.14 13.36 16.51
C LEU A 66 -7.89 12.03 15.77
N ARG A 67 -8.37 10.90 16.30
CA ARG A 67 -8.28 9.59 15.62
C ARG A 67 -9.08 9.57 14.33
N SER A 68 -10.29 10.13 14.33
CA SER A 68 -11.12 10.28 13.12
C SER A 68 -10.41 11.12 12.07
N LEU A 69 -9.79 12.25 12.46
CA LEU A 69 -9.04 13.10 11.57
C LEU A 69 -7.82 12.39 10.96
N VAL A 70 -7.05 11.64 11.75
CA VAL A 70 -5.94 10.83 11.25
C VAL A 70 -6.43 9.82 10.20
N LYS A 71 -7.55 9.16 10.45
CA LYS A 71 -8.14 8.20 9.50
C LYS A 71 -8.59 8.87 8.21
N ILE A 72 -9.22 10.04 8.29
CA ILE A 72 -9.63 10.83 7.12
C ILE A 72 -8.41 11.14 6.25
N ARG A 73 -7.32 11.66 6.85
CA ARG A 73 -6.09 11.99 6.11
C ARG A 73 -5.45 10.79 5.42
N ILE A 74 -5.44 9.62 6.07
CA ILE A 74 -4.93 8.38 5.47
C ILE A 74 -5.80 7.97 4.28
N ASN A 75 -7.12 8.05 4.42
CA ASN A 75 -8.03 7.70 3.34
C ASN A 75 -7.94 8.69 2.17
N GLU A 76 -7.75 9.98 2.43
CA GLU A 76 -7.51 10.97 1.38
C GLU A 76 -6.24 10.71 0.60
N ALA A 77 -5.16 10.32 1.28
CA ALA A 77 -3.91 9.92 0.61
C ALA A 77 -4.09 8.68 -0.27
N LYS A 78 -4.79 7.65 0.23
CA LYS A 78 -5.11 6.45 -0.55
C LYS A 78 -6.01 6.73 -1.74
N ASN A 79 -7.04 7.56 -1.56
CA ASN A 79 -7.91 7.95 -2.66
C ASN A 79 -7.10 8.65 -3.75
N ARG A 80 -6.10 9.45 -3.37
CA ARG A 80 -5.21 10.13 -4.32
C ARG A 80 -4.33 9.13 -5.06
N GLU A 81 -3.73 8.19 -4.35
CA GLU A 81 -2.93 7.11 -4.96
C GLU A 81 -3.76 6.33 -5.99
N ILE A 82 -4.99 5.92 -5.64
CA ILE A 82 -5.92 5.25 -6.55
C ILE A 82 -6.21 6.10 -7.81
N TYR A 83 -6.34 7.42 -7.65
CA TYR A 83 -6.58 8.32 -8.78
C TYR A 83 -5.33 8.50 -9.67
N GLU A 84 -4.16 8.63 -9.06
CA GLU A 84 -2.87 8.80 -9.75
C GLU A 84 -2.44 7.52 -10.49
N GLU A 85 -2.89 6.34 -10.04
CA GLU A 85 -2.69 5.06 -10.75
C GLU A 85 -3.51 4.94 -12.04
N LEU A 86 -4.57 5.73 -12.20
CA LEU A 86 -5.41 5.71 -13.40
C LEU A 86 -4.79 6.52 -14.53
N GLU A 87 -4.90 6.00 -15.76
CA GLU A 87 -4.58 6.76 -16.98
C GLU A 87 -5.55 7.92 -17.19
N GLN A 88 -5.17 8.90 -18.02
CA GLN A 88 -5.91 10.16 -18.14
C GLN A 88 -7.35 9.99 -18.65
N ASP A 89 -7.58 9.04 -19.56
CA ASP A 89 -8.90 8.66 -20.06
C ASP A 89 -9.75 7.96 -18.99
N GLN A 90 -9.14 7.11 -18.17
CA GLN A 90 -9.77 6.44 -17.03
C GLN A 90 -10.15 7.43 -15.92
N GLN A 91 -9.31 8.43 -15.65
CA GLN A 91 -9.62 9.53 -14.73
C GLN A 91 -10.85 10.34 -15.19
N HIS A 92 -10.97 10.59 -16.50
CA HIS A 92 -12.14 11.23 -17.08
C HIS A 92 -13.40 10.38 -16.89
N ILE A 93 -13.33 9.06 -17.16
CA ILE A 93 -14.45 8.14 -16.93
C ILE A 93 -14.85 8.11 -15.44
N LEU A 94 -13.89 8.04 -14.53
CA LEU A 94 -14.14 8.11 -13.08
C LEU A 94 -14.89 9.39 -12.70
N SER A 95 -14.55 10.54 -13.31
CA SER A 95 -15.24 11.80 -13.06
C SER A 95 -16.69 11.81 -13.53
N MET A 96 -16.99 11.16 -14.66
CA MET A 96 -18.35 10.99 -15.17
C MET A 96 -19.17 10.08 -14.26
N LEU A 97 -18.58 8.95 -13.81
CA LEU A 97 -19.22 8.01 -12.88
C LEU A 97 -19.58 8.69 -11.57
N ALA A 98 -18.64 9.44 -10.97
CA ALA A 98 -18.87 10.14 -9.72
C ALA A 98 -19.94 11.25 -9.85
N THR A 99 -20.02 11.89 -11.02
CA THR A 99 -21.09 12.87 -11.32
C THR A 99 -22.46 12.19 -11.40
N ALA A 100 -22.54 11.04 -12.07
CA ALA A 100 -23.78 10.27 -12.19
C ALA A 100 -24.26 9.70 -10.85
N GLU A 101 -23.33 9.30 -9.97
CA GLU A 101 -23.62 8.85 -8.60
C GLU A 101 -24.05 10.00 -7.67
N GLY A 102 -23.74 11.25 -8.03
CA GLY A 102 -24.07 12.43 -7.23
C GLY A 102 -23.08 12.69 -6.08
N VAL A 103 -21.86 12.18 -6.17
CA VAL A 103 -20.80 12.42 -5.18
C VAL A 103 -20.33 13.87 -5.31
N LYS A 104 -20.66 14.74 -4.34
CA LYS A 104 -20.34 16.19 -4.42
C LYS A 104 -18.98 16.59 -3.85
N ASP A 105 -18.41 15.79 -2.95
CA ASP A 105 -17.21 16.13 -2.17
C ASP A 105 -16.21 14.96 -2.14
N LEU A 106 -15.67 14.57 -3.30
CA LEU A 106 -14.39 13.85 -3.28
C LEU A 106 -13.28 14.87 -2.93
N PRO A 107 -12.47 14.65 -1.88
CA PRO A 107 -11.39 15.57 -1.50
C PRO A 107 -10.39 15.87 -2.64
N LEU A 108 -10.26 14.94 -3.60
CA LEU A 108 -9.53 15.10 -4.86
C LEU A 108 -10.09 16.19 -5.77
N TRP A 109 -11.42 16.35 -5.80
CA TRP A 109 -12.09 17.31 -6.68
C TRP A 109 -11.83 18.77 -6.28
N ARG A 110 -11.63 19.08 -5.00
CA ARG A 110 -11.24 20.45 -4.61
C ARG A 110 -9.89 20.84 -5.17
N ALA A 111 -8.90 19.94 -5.21
CA ALA A 111 -7.58 20.24 -5.74
C ALA A 111 -7.58 20.36 -7.28
N ALA A 112 -8.32 19.50 -7.99
CA ALA A 112 -8.47 19.56 -9.44
C ALA A 112 -9.32 20.76 -9.89
N ALA A 113 -10.43 21.04 -9.22
CA ALA A 113 -11.29 22.20 -9.52
C ALA A 113 -10.60 23.54 -9.20
N MET A 114 -9.83 23.62 -8.10
CA MET A 114 -9.04 24.81 -7.79
C MET A 114 -7.91 25.04 -8.80
N SER A 115 -7.27 23.97 -9.30
CA SER A 115 -6.25 24.07 -10.35
C SER A 115 -6.85 24.48 -11.71
N ALA A 116 -8.03 23.98 -12.06
CA ALA A 116 -8.74 24.37 -13.29
C ALA A 116 -9.22 25.83 -13.28
N VAL A 117 -9.61 26.37 -12.11
CA VAL A 117 -10.03 27.77 -11.98
C VAL A 117 -8.86 28.75 -12.15
N HIS A 118 -7.62 28.39 -11.77
CA HIS A 118 -6.45 29.27 -11.97
C HIS A 118 -5.92 29.27 -13.41
N GLY A 119 -6.23 28.24 -14.21
CA GLY A 119 -5.83 28.16 -15.62
C GLY A 119 -6.65 29.03 -16.57
N ASN A 120 -7.82 29.53 -16.14
CA ASN A 120 -8.78 30.21 -17.03
C ASN A 120 -8.88 31.74 -16.82
N VAL A 121 -8.07 32.33 -15.93
CA VAL A 121 -8.12 33.78 -15.63
C VAL A 121 -7.19 34.60 -16.56
N SER A 122 -6.41 33.95 -17.43
CA SER A 122 -5.43 34.67 -18.26
C SER A 122 -5.83 34.87 -19.73
N ALA A 123 -7.05 34.49 -20.15
CA ALA A 123 -7.44 34.45 -21.57
C ALA A 123 -8.49 35.50 -22.03
N THR A 124 -8.85 36.49 -21.21
CA THR A 124 -9.74 37.58 -21.68
C THR A 124 -9.27 38.94 -21.18
N ALA A 125 -8.27 39.49 -21.87
CA ALA A 125 -7.99 40.92 -21.88
C ALA A 125 -7.55 41.31 -23.30
N HIS A 126 -8.53 41.67 -24.14
CA HIS A 126 -8.43 42.69 -25.19
C HIS A 126 -9.79 42.95 -25.82
#